data_AF-A0A139N3M2-F1
#
_entry.id   AF-A0A139N3M2-F1
#
_cell.length_a   1.000
_cell.length_b   1.000
_cell.length_c   1.000
_cell.angle_alpha   90.00
_cell.angle_beta   90.00
_cell.angle_gamma   90.00
#
_symmetry.space_group_name_H-M   'P 1'
#
loop_
_entity.id
_entity.type
_entity.pdbx_description
1 polymer ?
#
loop_
_entity_poly.entity_id
_entity_poly.type
_entity_poly.pdbx_seq_one_letter_code
_entity_poly.pdbx_strand_id
1 'polypeptide(L)' 'MRVRIDPPDNVGTDYTHMHIYDKNGKPLDIHGNNVDVKSPAGHIPWDKW' A
#
# COMPACT_ATOMS: atom_id res chain seq x y z
N MET A 1 -3.86 12.48 -5.43
CA MET A 1 -3.36 11.10 -5.44
C MET A 1 -1.93 11.14 -4.95
N ARG A 2 -1.55 10.27 -4.00
CA ARG A 2 -0.21 10.23 -3.41
C ARG A 2 0.31 8.80 -3.45
N VAL A 3 1.60 8.64 -3.74
CA VAL A 3 2.31 7.37 -3.65
C VAL A 3 3.45 7.53 -2.64
N ARG A 4 3.64 6.55 -1.78
CA ARG A 4 4.81 6.44 -0.90
C ARG A 4 5.35 5.02 -0.97
N ILE A 5 6.66 4.87 -0.78
CA ILE A 5 7.33 3.59 -0.64
C ILE A 5 7.75 3.49 0.82
N ASP A 6 7.28 2.46 1.50
CA ASP A 6 7.58 2.19 2.89
C ASP A 6 8.45 0.93 3.01
N PRO A 7 9.38 0.88 3.98
CA PRO A 7 10.06 -0.36 4.34
C PRO A 7 9.05 -1.39 4.88
N PRO A 8 9.46 -2.66 5.07
CA PRO A 8 8.65 -3.65 5.77
C PRO A 8 8.06 -3.11 7.07
N ASP A 9 6.80 -3.42 7.35
CA ASP A 9 6.09 -2.95 8.54
C ASP A 9 5.41 -4.10 9.31
N ASN A 10 4.91 -3.77 10.50
CA ASN A 10 4.28 -4.74 11.39
C ASN A 10 2.84 -5.11 10.99
N VAL A 11 2.33 -4.61 9.85
CA VAL A 11 0.94 -4.79 9.40
C VAL A 11 0.78 -6.04 8.51
N GLY A 12 1.87 -6.78 8.29
CA GLY A 12 1.83 -8.14 7.73
C GLY A 12 2.60 -8.33 6.44
N THR A 13 3.52 -7.43 6.10
CA THR A 13 4.41 -7.58 4.95
C THR A 13 5.87 -7.38 5.35
N ASP A 14 6.67 -8.41 5.12
CA ASP A 14 8.11 -8.47 5.40
C ASP A 14 8.97 -7.93 4.24
N TYR A 15 8.38 -7.14 3.34
CA TYR A 15 9.01 -6.64 2.13
C TYR A 15 8.71 -5.16 1.89
N THR A 16 9.56 -4.51 1.10
CA THR A 16 9.36 -3.12 0.67
C THR A 16 8.12 -3.02 -0.20
N HIS A 17 7.20 -2.16 0.19
CA HIS A 17 5.92 -2.03 -0.50
C HIS A 17 5.58 -0.57 -0.71
N MET A 18 4.79 -0.31 -1.75
CA MET A 18 4.22 1.00 -1.99
C MET A 18 2.79 1.07 -1.46
N HIS A 19 2.43 2.23 -0.92
CA HIS A 19 1.07 2.60 -0.58
C HIS A 19 0.58 3.66 -1.57
N ILE A 20 -0.54 3.38 -2.21
CA ILE A 20 -1.22 4.32 -3.12
C ILE A 20 -2.44 4.89 -2.38
N TYR A 21 -2.62 6.20 -2.48
CA TYR A 21 -3.72 6.92 -1.87
C TYR A 21 -4.57 7.65 -2.90
N ASP A 22 -5.89 7.57 -2.73
CA ASP A 22 -6.85 8.35 -3.49
C ASP A 22 -6.71 9.87 -3.23
N LYS A 23 -7.59 10.69 -3.82
CA LYS A 23 -7.58 12.14 -3.61
C LYS A 23 -7.95 12.57 -2.18
N ASN A 24 -8.61 11.70 -1.42
CA ASN A 24 -9.07 11.95 -0.05
C ASN A 24 -8.10 11.38 0.99
N GLY A 25 -7.00 10.73 0.56
CA GLY A 25 -6.04 10.09 1.45
C GLY A 25 -6.44 8.68 1.92
N LYS A 26 -7.37 8.01 1.24
CA LYS A 26 -7.70 6.61 1.50
C LYS A 26 -6.76 5.66 0.76
N PRO A 27 -6.27 4.59 1.41
CA PRO A 27 -5.40 3.61 0.76
C PRO A 27 -6.16 2.81 -0.31
N LEU A 28 -5.44 2.47 -1.39
CA LEU A 28 -5.94 1.71 -2.53
C LEU A 28 -5.17 0.38 -2.69
N ASP A 29 -5.87 -0.64 -3.17
CA ASP A 29 -5.26 -1.89 -3.64
C ASP A 29 -4.68 -1.76 -5.07
N ILE A 30 -4.10 -2.86 -5.60
CA ILE A 30 -3.56 -2.92 -6.97
C ILE A 30 -4.59 -2.68 -8.08
N HIS A 31 -5.88 -2.80 -7.78
CA HIS A 31 -6.99 -2.60 -8.70
C HIS A 31 -7.61 -1.19 -8.56
N GLY A 32 -7.11 -0.38 -7.61
CA GLY A 32 -7.63 0.96 -7.35
C GLY A 32 -8.87 1.00 -6.45
N ASN A 33 -9.20 -0.10 -5.75
CA ASN A 33 -10.29 -0.11 -4.78
C ASN A 33 -9.81 0.40 -3.42
N ASN A 34 -10.68 1.10 -2.70
CA ASN A 34 -10.39 1.53 -1.33
C ASN A 34 -10.29 0.34 -0.38
N VAL A 35 -9.24 0.32 0.43
CA VAL A 35 -9.02 -0.70 1.47
C VAL A 35 -8.83 -0.04 2.84
N ASP A 36 -8.94 -0.84 3.90
CA ASP A 36 -8.61 -0.38 5.24
C ASP A 36 -7.11 -0.06 5.35
N VAL A 37 -6.76 0.92 6.20
CA VAL A 37 -5.36 1.35 6.41
C VAL A 37 -4.48 0.25 7.02
N LYS A 38 -5.06 -0.73 7.71
CA LYS A 38 -4.36 -1.90 8.23
C LYS A 38 -4.47 -3.13 7.33
N SER A 39 -5.08 -2.97 6.14
CA SER A 39 -5.24 -4.09 5.23
C SER A 39 -3.95 -4.33 4.45
N PRO A 40 -3.40 -5.56 4.47
CA PRO A 40 -2.23 -5.90 3.64
C PRO A 40 -2.54 -5.82 2.13
N ALA A 41 -3.82 -5.75 1.73
CA ALA A 41 -4.20 -5.54 0.33
C ALA A 41 -3.73 -4.18 -0.22
N GLY A 42 -3.48 -3.19 0.64
CA GLY A 42 -2.91 -1.90 0.26
C GLY A 42 -1.38 -1.91 0.13
N HIS A 43 -0.73 -3.04 0.46
CA HIS A 43 0.72 -3.19 0.41
C HIS A 43 1.11 -3.79 -0.93
N ILE A 44 1.48 -2.92 -1.87
CA ILE A 44 1.78 -3.33 -3.24
C ILE A 44 3.29 -3.55 -3.36
N PRO A 45 3.78 -4.74 -3.76
CA PRO A 45 5.22 -4.98 -3.93
C PRO A 45 5.83 -4.01 -4.95
N TRP A 46 6.93 -3.35 -4.59
CA TRP A 46 7.63 -2.41 -5.47
C TRP A 46 8.98 -2.94 -5.98
N ASP A 47 9.72 -3.68 -5.13
CA ASP A 47 11.09 -4.13 -5.40
C ASP A 47 11.23 -5.64 -5.65
N LYS A 48 10.11 -6.39 -5.64
CA LYS A 48 10.10 -7.85 -5.85
C LYS A 48 10.06 -8.28 -7.33
N TRP A 49 10.54 -7.46 -8.26
CA TRP A 49 10.62 -7.78 -9.69
C TRP A 49 12.01 -7.48 -10.26
#